data_AF-A0A1G8AL01-F1
#
_entry.id   AF-A0A1G8AL01-F1
#
_cell.length_a   1.000
_cell.length_b   1.000
_cell.length_c   1.000
_cell.angle_alpha   90.00
_cell.angle_beta   90.00
_cell.angle_gamma   90.00
#
_symmetry.space_group_name_H-M   'P 1'
#
loop_
_entity.id
_entity.type
_entity.pdbx_description
1 polymer ?
#
loop_
_entity_poly.entity_id
_entity_poly.type
_entity_poly.pdbx_seq_one_letter_code
_entity_poly.pdbx_strand_id
1 'polypeptide(L)'
;MDLVRAISTLRDSAGMTNQELIDRSEMSASYFYGRLRGAAPFDANDIERLAQALGIHPHEISRVAASIGDAREIEPILDTDAKELGRRLTAVSRAPRLDGSAFDVDGLVSALADRGVALDPDEWSTLLTGESSTPIRVRMLEGVGAYAGVPTAYLLELDDAAAVEAAEANFEFREALKESGADSVSARAVGEISPAALRAIAQTLRSISAH
;
A
#
# COMPACT_ATOMS: atom_id res chain seq x y z
N MET A 1 -4.16 -23.07 -7.13
CA MET A 1 -5.51 -22.48 -6.88
C MET A 1 -5.72 -21.21 -7.70
N ASP A 2 -4.70 -20.37 -7.86
CA ASP A 2 -4.79 -19.09 -8.60
C ASP A 2 -5.00 -19.28 -10.09
N LEU A 3 -4.35 -20.29 -10.69
CA LEU A 3 -4.55 -20.64 -12.11
C LEU A 3 -6.01 -21.01 -12.44
N VAL A 4 -6.66 -21.79 -11.57
CA VAL A 4 -8.09 -22.17 -11.71
C VAL A 4 -8.99 -20.94 -11.68
N ARG A 5 -8.68 -19.99 -10.79
CA ARG A 5 -9.42 -18.73 -10.68
C ARG A 5 -9.17 -17.84 -11.89
N ALA A 6 -7.93 -17.73 -12.36
CA ALA A 6 -7.59 -16.99 -13.57
C ALA A 6 -8.37 -17.49 -14.78
N ILE A 7 -8.42 -18.82 -14.97
CA ILE A 7 -9.21 -19.45 -16.04
C ILE A 7 -10.71 -19.11 -15.89
N SER A 8 -11.24 -19.14 -14.66
CA SER A 8 -12.65 -18.81 -14.41
C SER A 8 -12.95 -17.32 -14.70
N THR A 9 -12.08 -16.41 -14.23
CA THR A 9 -12.20 -14.96 -14.47
C THR A 9 -12.13 -14.62 -15.96
N LEU A 10 -11.19 -15.22 -16.69
CA LEU A 10 -11.03 -15.00 -18.13
C LEU A 10 -12.21 -15.56 -18.92
N ARG A 11 -12.70 -16.75 -18.53
CA ARG A 11 -13.93 -17.33 -19.10
C ARG A 11 -15.13 -16.41 -18.91
N ASP A 12 -15.34 -15.90 -17.70
CA ASP A 12 -16.47 -15.03 -17.37
C ASP A 12 -16.37 -13.69 -18.12
N SER A 13 -15.16 -13.14 -18.23
CA SER A 13 -14.89 -11.92 -19.01
C SER A 13 -15.16 -12.11 -20.51
N ALA A 14 -14.93 -13.32 -21.02
CA ALA A 14 -15.25 -13.70 -22.39
C ALA A 14 -16.73 -14.07 -22.59
N GLY A 15 -17.56 -14.01 -21.54
CA GLY A 15 -18.97 -14.38 -21.60
C GLY A 15 -19.23 -15.85 -21.91
N MET A 16 -18.24 -16.72 -21.68
CA MET A 16 -18.31 -18.15 -22.00
C MET A 16 -18.81 -18.97 -20.80
N THR A 17 -19.54 -20.03 -21.08
CA THR A 17 -19.84 -21.09 -20.12
C THR A 17 -18.67 -22.08 -20.00
N ASN A 18 -18.65 -22.87 -18.93
CA ASN A 18 -17.70 -23.98 -18.83
C ASN A 18 -17.85 -24.98 -19.98
N GLN A 19 -19.09 -25.26 -20.41
CA GLN A 19 -19.32 -26.21 -21.48
C GLN A 19 -18.72 -25.72 -22.80
N GLU A 20 -18.90 -24.44 -23.15
CA GLU A 20 -18.31 -23.85 -24.35
C GLU A 20 -16.78 -23.84 -24.29
N LEU A 21 -16.20 -23.53 -23.13
CA LEU A 21 -14.74 -23.58 -22.97
C LEU A 21 -14.19 -25.00 -23.10
N ILE A 22 -14.89 -26.00 -22.56
CA ILE A 22 -14.53 -27.42 -22.68
C ILE A 22 -14.58 -27.86 -24.14
N ASP A 23 -15.66 -27.54 -24.85
CA ASP A 23 -15.85 -27.93 -26.25
C ASP A 23 -14.78 -27.28 -27.15
N ARG A 24 -14.50 -25.99 -26.95
CA ARG A 24 -13.51 -25.24 -27.75
C ARG A 24 -12.05 -25.59 -27.45
N SER A 25 -11.76 -26.04 -26.23
CA SER A 25 -10.42 -26.51 -25.85
C SER A 25 -10.20 -27.99 -26.20
N GLU A 26 -11.24 -28.67 -26.71
CA GLU A 26 -11.24 -30.11 -27.02
C GLU A 26 -10.84 -30.97 -25.80
N MET A 27 -11.13 -30.48 -24.59
CA MET A 27 -10.89 -31.20 -23.35
C MET A 27 -12.10 -32.08 -23.01
N SER A 28 -11.89 -33.20 -22.32
CA SER A 28 -13.04 -33.93 -21.77
C SER A 28 -13.58 -33.22 -20.53
N ALA A 29 -14.91 -33.20 -20.36
CA ALA A 29 -15.54 -32.53 -19.23
C ALA A 29 -15.04 -33.09 -17.87
N SER A 30 -14.87 -34.42 -17.77
CA SER A 30 -14.34 -35.06 -16.56
C SER A 30 -12.93 -34.58 -16.23
N TYR A 31 -12.07 -34.44 -17.24
CA TYR A 31 -10.69 -33.98 -17.09
C TYR A 31 -10.62 -32.50 -16.69
N PHE A 32 -11.43 -31.64 -17.32
CA PHE A 32 -11.52 -30.22 -17.01
C PHE A 32 -12.02 -29.97 -15.58
N TYR A 33 -13.16 -30.57 -15.20
CA TYR A 33 -13.71 -30.38 -13.85
C TYR A 33 -12.85 -31.03 -12.77
N GLY A 34 -12.14 -32.13 -13.08
CA GLY A 34 -11.16 -32.72 -12.17
C GLY A 34 -10.06 -31.73 -11.78
N ARG A 35 -9.49 -31.02 -12.77
CA ARG A 35 -8.46 -29.99 -12.53
C ARG A 35 -9.01 -28.74 -11.85
N LEU A 36 -10.22 -28.33 -12.22
CA LEU A 36 -10.92 -27.21 -11.56
C LEU A 36 -11.11 -27.46 -10.05
N ARG A 37 -11.37 -28.72 -9.66
CA ARG A 37 -11.50 -29.14 -8.26
C ARG A 37 -10.16 -29.43 -7.56
N GLY A 38 -9.04 -29.32 -8.27
CA GLY A 38 -7.70 -29.52 -7.72
C GLY A 38 -7.24 -30.98 -7.64
N ALA A 39 -7.85 -31.90 -8.38
CA ALA A 39 -7.36 -33.28 -8.45
C ALA A 39 -5.97 -33.39 -9.08
N ALA A 40 -5.64 -32.46 -9.99
CA ALA A 40 -4.31 -32.22 -10.55
C ALA A 40 -4.23 -30.76 -11.04
N PRO A 41 -3.04 -30.16 -11.12
CA PRO A 41 -2.89 -28.85 -11.76
C PRO A 41 -3.14 -28.93 -13.28
N PHE A 42 -3.48 -27.79 -13.89
CA PHE A 42 -3.38 -27.64 -15.34
C PHE A 42 -1.90 -27.55 -15.72
N ASP A 43 -1.48 -28.32 -16.71
CA ASP A 43 -0.12 -28.28 -17.25
C ASP A 43 0.02 -27.26 -18.39
N ALA A 44 1.22 -27.14 -18.96
CA ALA A 44 1.50 -26.17 -20.02
C ALA A 44 0.64 -26.41 -21.28
N ASN A 45 0.40 -27.67 -21.65
CA ASN A 45 -0.43 -28.02 -22.80
C ASN A 45 -1.91 -27.71 -22.53
N ASP A 46 -2.39 -27.94 -21.30
CA ASP A 46 -3.72 -27.51 -20.90
C ASP A 46 -3.88 -25.98 -21.00
N ILE A 47 -2.88 -25.21 -20.55
CA ILE A 47 -2.88 -23.73 -20.62
C ILE A 47 -2.93 -23.26 -22.07
N GLU A 48 -2.16 -23.86 -22.96
CA GLU A 48 -2.16 -23.51 -24.39
C GLU A 48 -3.55 -23.73 -25.02
N ARG A 49 -4.17 -24.89 -24.77
CA ARG A 49 -5.50 -25.23 -25.31
C ARG A 49 -6.59 -24.31 -24.77
N LEU A 50 -6.53 -23.99 -23.48
CA LEU A 50 -7.49 -23.07 -22.85
C LEU A 50 -7.30 -21.63 -23.36
N ALA A 51 -6.06 -21.17 -23.52
CA ALA A 51 -5.76 -19.85 -24.07
C ALA A 51 -6.26 -19.72 -25.51
N GLN A 52 -6.04 -20.75 -26.33
CA GLN A 52 -6.55 -20.81 -27.70
C GLN A 52 -8.08 -20.76 -27.73
N ALA A 53 -8.76 -21.52 -26.87
CA ALA A 53 -10.22 -21.53 -26.78
C ALA A 53 -10.81 -20.18 -26.35
N LEU A 54 -10.09 -19.45 -25.48
CA LEU A 54 -10.42 -18.10 -25.01
C LEU A 54 -10.02 -17.00 -26.02
N GLY A 55 -9.23 -17.30 -27.05
CA GLY A 55 -8.73 -16.33 -28.03
C GLY A 55 -7.67 -15.39 -27.47
N ILE A 56 -6.90 -15.82 -26.48
CA ILE A 56 -5.85 -15.04 -25.81
C ILE A 56 -4.48 -15.73 -25.92
N HIS A 57 -3.41 -15.00 -25.61
CA HIS A 57 -2.08 -15.58 -25.51
C HIS A 57 -1.92 -16.41 -24.20
N PRO A 58 -1.24 -17.57 -24.17
CA PRO A 58 -1.04 -18.37 -22.96
C PRO A 58 -0.49 -17.58 -21.75
N HIS A 59 0.43 -16.64 -21.99
CA HIS A 59 0.96 -15.75 -20.96
C HIS A 59 -0.11 -14.92 -20.24
N GLU A 60 -1.27 -14.64 -20.85
CA GLU A 60 -2.34 -13.90 -20.19
C GLU A 60 -2.97 -14.69 -19.03
N ILE A 61 -3.09 -16.01 -19.16
CA ILE A 61 -3.58 -16.86 -18.08
C ILE A 61 -2.59 -16.82 -16.91
N SER A 62 -1.29 -16.92 -17.19
CA SER A 62 -0.24 -16.81 -16.17
C SER A 62 -0.21 -15.42 -15.52
N ARG A 63 -0.37 -14.35 -16.30
CA ARG A 63 -0.41 -12.95 -15.83
C ARG A 63 -1.58 -12.71 -14.88
N VAL A 64 -2.77 -13.19 -15.23
CA VAL A 64 -3.94 -13.11 -14.35
C VAL A 64 -3.76 -13.98 -13.11
N ALA A 65 -3.22 -15.19 -13.26
CA ALA A 65 -2.94 -16.06 -12.12
C ALA A 65 -1.92 -15.44 -11.15
N ALA A 66 -0.87 -14.80 -11.66
CA ALA A 66 0.10 -14.05 -10.87
C ALA A 66 -0.58 -12.87 -10.15
N SER A 67 -1.43 -12.09 -10.82
CA SER A 67 -2.16 -10.99 -10.17
C SER A 67 -3.12 -11.44 -9.06
N ILE A 68 -3.70 -12.64 -9.19
CA ILE A 68 -4.55 -13.26 -8.17
C ILE A 68 -3.68 -13.78 -7.01
N GLY A 69 -2.48 -14.27 -7.33
CA GLY A 69 -1.44 -14.66 -6.39
C GLY A 69 -0.90 -13.47 -5.60
N ASP A 70 -0.63 -12.33 -6.24
CA ASP A 70 -0.18 -11.07 -5.61
C ASP A 70 -1.28 -10.51 -4.68
N ALA A 71 -2.56 -10.65 -5.05
CA ALA A 71 -3.68 -10.36 -4.15
C ALA A 71 -3.80 -11.33 -2.96
N ARG A 72 -3.03 -12.43 -2.97
CA ARG A 72 -3.02 -13.53 -2.00
C ARG A 72 -1.68 -13.77 -1.31
N GLU A 73 -0.62 -13.05 -1.67
CA GLU A 73 0.47 -12.84 -0.73
C GLU A 73 -0.22 -12.37 0.54
N ILE A 74 -0.04 -13.13 1.63
CA ILE A 74 -0.62 -12.79 2.92
C ILE A 74 -0.11 -11.40 3.21
N GLU A 75 -0.95 -10.43 2.95
CA GLU A 75 -0.56 -9.04 3.04
C GLU A 75 -0.08 -8.85 4.46
N PRO A 76 1.18 -8.45 4.67
CA PRO A 76 1.74 -8.46 6.01
C PRO A 76 0.86 -7.55 6.87
N ILE A 77 0.27 -8.18 7.89
CA ILE A 77 -0.51 -7.51 8.91
C ILE A 77 0.49 -7.09 9.98
N LEU A 78 0.40 -5.84 10.38
CA LEU A 78 1.20 -5.33 11.48
C LEU A 78 0.59 -5.81 12.81
N ASP A 79 1.31 -6.66 13.52
CA ASP A 79 1.03 -6.98 14.94
C ASP A 79 1.86 -6.02 15.80
N THR A 80 1.23 -4.92 16.21
CA THR A 80 1.92 -3.85 16.94
C THR A 80 1.01 -3.20 17.98
N ASP A 81 1.61 -2.35 18.83
CA ASP A 81 0.85 -1.54 19.78
C ASP A 81 0.00 -0.50 19.05
N ALA A 82 -1.30 -0.77 18.96
CA ALA A 82 -2.27 0.10 18.30
C ALA A 82 -2.29 1.53 18.88
N LYS A 83 -2.01 1.71 20.17
CA LYS A 83 -1.97 3.05 20.79
C LYS A 83 -0.75 3.84 20.35
N GLU A 84 0.41 3.20 20.31
CA GLU A 84 1.63 3.87 19.84
C GLU A 84 1.52 4.19 18.35
N LEU A 85 0.98 3.28 17.54
CA LEU A 85 0.72 3.56 16.14
C LEU A 85 -0.25 4.74 15.96
N GLY A 86 -1.34 4.80 16.72
CA GLY A 86 -2.28 5.93 16.71
C GLY A 86 -1.62 7.26 17.10
N ARG A 87 -0.73 7.25 18.12
CA ARG A 87 0.09 8.42 18.48
C ARG A 87 0.94 8.88 17.30
N ARG A 88 1.61 7.97 16.61
CA ARG A 88 2.48 8.29 15.45
C ARG A 88 1.68 8.80 14.26
N LEU A 89 0.56 8.18 13.93
CA LEU A 89 -0.33 8.65 12.85
C LEU A 89 -0.93 10.03 13.18
N THR A 90 -1.18 10.32 14.46
CA THR A 90 -1.59 11.66 14.92
C THR A 90 -0.46 12.68 14.72
N ALA A 91 0.79 12.33 15.03
CA ALA A 91 1.93 13.21 14.76
C ALA A 91 2.10 13.46 13.25
N VAL A 92 1.99 12.42 12.43
CA VAL A 92 2.07 12.49 10.97
C VAL A 92 0.99 13.41 10.38
N SER A 93 -0.25 13.30 10.86
CA SER A 93 -1.37 14.11 10.34
C SER A 93 -1.34 15.57 10.77
N ARG A 94 -0.56 15.92 11.80
CA ARG A 94 -0.36 17.31 12.23
C ARG A 94 0.79 17.99 11.51
N ALA A 95 1.82 17.24 11.15
CA ALA A 95 3.00 17.79 10.49
C ALA A 95 2.68 18.24 9.05
N PRO A 96 3.27 19.36 8.56
CA PRO A 96 3.17 19.76 7.16
C PRO A 96 3.83 18.70 6.30
N ARG A 97 3.31 18.44 5.10
CA ARG A 97 3.86 17.53 4.09
C ARG A 97 5.22 18.05 3.55
N LEU A 98 5.95 17.21 2.81
CA LEU A 98 7.31 17.56 2.33
C LEU A 98 7.31 18.75 1.37
N ASP A 99 6.19 18.95 0.68
CA ASP A 99 5.92 20.10 -0.18
C ASP A 99 5.43 21.34 0.61
N GLY A 100 5.39 21.27 1.94
CA GLY A 100 4.91 22.34 2.82
C GLY A 100 3.38 22.42 2.96
N SER A 101 2.62 21.66 2.18
CA SER A 101 1.16 21.63 2.29
C SER A 101 0.68 21.01 3.60
N ALA A 102 -0.54 21.32 4.03
CA ALA A 102 -1.13 20.63 5.18
C ALA A 102 -1.41 19.16 4.83
N PHE A 103 -1.40 18.28 5.83
CA PHE A 103 -1.93 16.94 5.67
C PHE A 103 -3.44 17.02 5.44
N ASP A 104 -3.91 16.40 4.37
CA ASP A 104 -5.33 16.33 4.02
C ASP A 104 -5.78 14.87 3.89
N VAL A 105 -6.90 14.53 4.52
CA VAL A 105 -7.42 13.16 4.57
C VAL A 105 -8.01 12.75 3.23
N ASP A 106 -8.69 13.65 2.53
CA ASP A 106 -9.26 13.35 1.20
C ASP A 106 -8.13 13.07 0.20
N GLY A 107 -7.07 13.88 0.24
CA GLY A 107 -5.85 13.64 -0.53
C GLY A 107 -5.16 12.31 -0.19
N LEU A 108 -5.12 11.92 1.09
CA LEU A 108 -4.59 10.61 1.52
C LEU A 108 -5.40 9.48 0.91
N VAL A 109 -6.73 9.53 1.05
CA VAL A 109 -7.65 8.51 0.54
C VAL A 109 -7.48 8.35 -0.96
N SER A 110 -7.42 9.45 -1.72
CA SER A 110 -7.17 9.41 -3.16
C SER A 110 -5.80 8.80 -3.48
N ALA A 111 -4.74 9.20 -2.78
CA ALA A 111 -3.39 8.69 -3.03
C ALA A 111 -3.24 7.18 -2.71
N LEU A 112 -3.98 6.69 -1.72
CA LEU A 112 -4.06 5.27 -1.39
C LEU A 112 -4.88 4.50 -2.43
N ALA A 113 -6.01 5.06 -2.89
CA ALA A 113 -6.85 4.46 -3.92
C ALA A 113 -6.09 4.26 -5.24
N ASP A 114 -5.26 5.23 -5.64
CA ASP A 114 -4.38 5.13 -6.82
C ASP A 114 -3.37 3.96 -6.72
N ARG A 115 -3.10 3.49 -5.49
CA ARG A 115 -2.24 2.34 -5.18
C ARG A 115 -3.04 1.06 -4.91
N GLY A 116 -4.35 1.07 -5.15
CA GLY A 116 -5.23 -0.06 -4.89
C GLY A 116 -5.48 -0.34 -3.40
N VAL A 117 -5.27 0.65 -2.54
CA VAL A 117 -5.53 0.58 -1.10
C VAL A 117 -6.78 1.39 -0.79
N ALA A 118 -7.84 0.71 -0.37
CA ALA A 118 -9.04 1.39 0.14
C ALA A 118 -8.80 1.80 1.60
N LEU A 119 -9.13 3.05 1.93
CA LEU A 119 -9.17 3.59 3.28
C LEU A 119 -10.41 4.48 3.38
N ASP A 120 -11.23 4.23 4.40
CA ASP A 120 -12.37 5.09 4.72
C ASP A 120 -11.94 6.21 5.70
N PRO A 121 -12.48 7.45 5.61
CA PRO A 121 -12.18 8.52 6.57
C PRO A 121 -12.50 8.17 8.03
N ASP A 122 -13.56 7.39 8.30
CA ASP A 122 -13.91 6.95 9.66
C ASP A 122 -12.93 5.86 10.16
N GLU A 123 -12.47 5.00 9.25
CA GLU A 123 -11.40 4.04 9.53
C GLU A 123 -10.09 4.77 9.89
N TRP A 124 -9.74 5.83 9.13
CA TRP A 124 -8.60 6.69 9.47
C TRP A 124 -8.75 7.33 10.86
N SER A 125 -9.92 7.88 11.19
CA SER A 125 -10.20 8.44 12.52
C SER A 125 -9.99 7.41 13.64
N THR A 126 -10.46 6.18 13.43
CA THR A 126 -10.31 5.07 14.39
C THR A 126 -8.85 4.64 14.56
N LEU A 127 -8.04 4.72 13.50
CA LEU A 127 -6.61 4.44 13.58
C LEU A 127 -5.88 5.49 14.41
N LEU A 128 -6.26 6.77 14.32
CA LEU A 128 -5.66 7.85 15.12
C LEU A 128 -5.91 7.66 16.61
N THR A 129 -7.06 7.11 17.02
CA THR A 129 -7.36 6.84 18.44
C THR A 129 -6.63 5.59 18.97
N GLY A 130 -6.08 4.76 18.09
CA GLY A 130 -5.48 3.47 18.45
C GLY A 130 -6.51 2.42 18.85
N GLU A 131 -7.77 2.59 18.46
CA GLU A 131 -8.88 1.69 18.78
C GLU A 131 -9.26 0.75 17.61
N SER A 132 -8.45 0.70 16.56
CA SER A 132 -8.71 -0.17 15.42
C SER A 132 -8.76 -1.63 15.86
N SER A 133 -9.91 -2.27 15.59
CA SER A 133 -10.11 -3.71 15.74
C SER A 133 -9.81 -4.47 14.45
N THR A 134 -9.58 -3.74 13.35
CA THR A 134 -9.24 -4.30 12.04
C THR A 134 -7.72 -4.43 11.92
N PRO A 135 -7.21 -5.59 11.44
CA PRO A 135 -5.80 -5.78 11.13
C PRO A 135 -5.28 -4.69 10.19
N ILE A 136 -4.18 -4.04 10.58
CA ILE A 136 -3.59 -2.95 9.81
C ILE A 136 -2.61 -3.54 8.81
N ARG A 137 -2.76 -3.11 7.56
CA ARG A 137 -1.99 -3.57 6.42
C ARG A 137 -0.71 -2.77 6.26
N VAL A 138 0.43 -3.43 6.06
CA VAL A 138 1.73 -2.75 5.85
C VAL A 138 1.70 -1.80 4.65
N ARG A 139 1.10 -2.20 3.51
CA ARG A 139 1.03 -1.34 2.31
C ARG A 139 0.26 -0.03 2.55
N MET A 140 -0.69 -0.05 3.49
CA MET A 140 -1.44 1.15 3.87
C MET A 140 -0.51 2.13 4.59
N LEU A 141 0.31 1.64 5.52
CA LEU A 141 1.28 2.46 6.26
C LEU A 141 2.42 2.95 5.35
N GLU A 142 2.86 2.14 4.40
CA GLU A 142 3.77 2.58 3.32
C GLU A 142 3.17 3.74 2.51
N GLY A 143 1.91 3.61 2.12
CA GLY A 143 1.18 4.67 1.42
C GLY A 143 1.03 5.94 2.24
N VAL A 144 0.71 5.82 3.54
CA VAL A 144 0.65 6.95 4.48
C VAL A 144 2.02 7.62 4.60
N GLY A 145 3.10 6.85 4.78
CA GLY A 145 4.46 7.36 4.84
C GLY A 145 4.86 8.10 3.56
N ALA A 146 4.57 7.53 2.39
CA ALA A 146 4.83 8.17 1.11
C ALA A 146 4.03 9.47 0.91
N TYR A 147 2.75 9.49 1.28
CA TYR A 147 1.90 10.67 1.18
C TYR A 147 2.36 11.80 2.09
N ALA A 148 2.66 11.48 3.35
CA ALA A 148 3.14 12.44 4.35
C ALA A 148 4.61 12.83 4.14
N GLY A 149 5.37 12.01 3.41
CA GLY A 149 6.80 12.15 3.27
C GLY A 149 7.53 11.87 4.59
N VAL A 150 7.24 10.71 5.16
CA VAL A 150 7.80 10.17 6.40
C VAL A 150 8.38 8.79 6.10
N PRO A 151 9.59 8.46 6.59
CA PRO A 151 10.15 7.12 6.41
C PRO A 151 9.20 6.05 6.95
N THR A 152 8.95 5.00 6.15
CA THR A 152 8.03 3.91 6.52
C THR A 152 8.43 3.23 7.84
N ALA A 153 9.74 3.13 8.12
CA ALA A 153 10.25 2.57 9.38
C ALA A 153 9.66 3.26 10.62
N TYR A 154 9.35 4.56 10.55
CA TYR A 154 8.67 5.27 11.65
C TYR A 154 7.29 4.69 11.98
N LEU A 155 6.58 4.11 11.01
CA LEU A 155 5.25 3.54 11.20
C LEU A 155 5.27 2.02 11.42
N LEU A 156 6.29 1.32 10.93
CA LEU A 156 6.39 -0.14 11.03
C LEU A 156 7.25 -0.62 12.20
N GLU A 157 8.33 0.10 12.50
CA GLU A 157 9.32 -0.27 13.52
C GLU A 157 9.07 0.58 14.77
N LEU A 158 8.06 0.18 15.55
CA LEU A 158 7.63 0.97 16.72
C LEU A 158 8.65 0.99 17.87
N ASP A 159 9.59 0.07 17.89
CA ASP A 159 10.67 -0.01 18.87
C ASP A 159 11.98 0.68 18.41
N ASP A 160 12.07 1.13 17.16
CA ASP A 160 13.24 1.86 16.67
C ASP A 160 13.22 3.33 17.12
N ALA A 161 13.89 3.59 18.24
CA ALA A 161 14.07 4.92 18.80
C ALA A 161 14.80 5.90 17.84
N ALA A 162 15.69 5.41 16.98
CA ALA A 162 16.41 6.26 16.03
C ALA A 162 15.48 6.70 14.89
N ALA A 163 14.63 5.80 14.38
CA ALA A 163 13.59 6.15 13.42
C ALA A 163 12.60 7.17 13.99
N VAL A 164 12.20 7.01 15.25
CA VAL A 164 11.36 7.98 15.98
C VAL A 164 12.04 9.34 16.05
N GLU A 165 13.28 9.39 16.55
CA GLU A 165 13.99 10.64 16.73
C GLU A 165 14.15 11.40 15.41
N ALA A 166 14.49 10.69 14.33
CA ALA A 166 14.68 11.27 13.01
C ALA A 166 13.37 11.83 12.42
N ALA A 167 12.26 11.08 12.53
CA ALA A 167 10.97 11.52 12.02
C ALA A 167 10.43 12.72 12.82
N GLU A 168 10.48 12.66 14.15
CA GLU A 168 9.97 13.75 15.00
C GLU A 168 10.80 15.04 14.82
N ALA A 169 12.13 14.95 14.68
CA ALA A 169 12.97 16.11 14.35
C ALA A 169 12.62 16.72 12.97
N ASN A 170 12.25 15.89 12.00
CA ASN A 170 11.81 16.34 10.68
C ASN A 170 10.47 17.10 10.77
N PHE A 171 9.52 16.62 11.58
CA PHE A 171 8.26 17.32 11.83
C PHE A 171 8.47 18.68 12.46
N GLU A 172 9.28 18.76 13.53
CA GLU A 172 9.61 20.01 14.20
C GLU A 172 10.25 21.04 13.25
N PHE A 173 11.13 20.58 12.36
CA PHE A 173 11.76 21.42 11.35
C PHE A 173 10.76 21.94 10.31
N ARG A 174 9.88 21.08 9.79
CA ARG A 174 8.86 21.47 8.80
C ARG A 174 7.83 22.43 9.37
N GLU A 175 7.42 22.23 10.61
CA GLU A 175 6.58 23.20 11.33
C GLU A 175 7.27 24.55 11.48
N ALA A 176 8.53 24.57 11.95
CA ALA A 176 9.28 25.83 12.09
C ALA A 176 9.50 26.56 10.76
N LEU A 177 9.75 25.84 9.66
CA LEU A 177 9.82 26.40 8.32
C LEU A 177 8.51 27.07 7.93
N LYS A 178 7.39 26.36 8.08
CA LYS A 178 6.05 26.86 7.76
C LYS A 178 5.69 28.10 8.58
N GLU A 179 5.95 28.08 9.88
CA GLU A 179 5.74 29.23 10.78
C GLU A 179 6.55 30.45 10.35
N SER A 180 7.77 30.24 9.85
CA SER A 180 8.66 31.33 9.42
C SER A 180 8.32 31.92 8.06
N GLY A 181 7.44 31.28 7.28
CA GLY A 181 7.14 31.68 5.91
C GLY A 181 8.32 31.52 4.93
N ALA A 182 9.38 30.82 5.34
CA ALA A 182 10.51 30.52 4.46
C ALA A 182 10.08 29.51 3.38
N ASP A 183 10.47 29.77 2.13
CA ASP A 183 10.24 28.84 1.01
C ASP A 183 10.86 27.48 1.35
N SER A 184 10.11 26.41 1.06
CA SER A 184 10.47 25.04 1.41
C SER A 184 11.90 24.69 1.01
N VAL A 185 12.74 24.31 1.97
CA VAL A 185 14.07 23.75 1.69
C VAL A 185 13.89 22.39 1.01
N SER A 186 14.61 22.14 -0.08
CA SER A 186 14.50 20.90 -0.85
C SER A 186 14.65 19.66 0.06
N ALA A 187 13.61 18.82 0.10
CA ALA A 187 13.51 17.63 0.96
C ALA A 187 14.73 16.69 0.87
N ARG A 188 15.44 16.71 -0.26
CA ARG A 188 16.63 15.88 -0.51
C ARG A 188 17.83 16.25 0.38
N ALA A 189 17.94 17.50 0.82
CA ALA A 189 19.03 17.94 1.71
C ALA A 189 18.76 17.60 3.19
N VAL A 190 17.50 17.39 3.56
CA VAL A 190 17.07 17.20 4.96
C VAL A 190 17.39 15.79 5.47
N GLY A 191 17.41 14.79 4.58
CA GLY A 191 17.72 13.39 4.94
C GLY A 191 19.18 13.13 5.32
N GLU A 192 20.10 14.04 4.98
CA GLU A 192 21.52 13.95 5.34
C GLU A 192 21.85 14.70 6.64
N ILE A 193 20.89 15.44 7.19
CA ILE A 193 21.08 16.27 8.39
C ILE A 193 20.67 15.46 9.61
N SER A 194 21.52 15.46 10.65
CA SER A 194 21.23 14.76 11.89
C SER A 194 20.00 15.36 12.61
N PRO A 195 19.26 14.56 13.41
CA PRO A 195 18.09 15.05 14.14
C PRO A 195 18.39 16.26 15.04
N ALA A 196 19.54 16.24 15.71
CA ALA A 196 20.01 17.36 16.54
C ALA A 196 20.24 18.65 15.72
N ALA A 197 20.80 18.53 14.52
CA ALA A 197 21.02 19.68 13.64
C ALA A 197 19.69 20.23 13.09
N LEU A 198 18.72 19.37 12.74
CA LEU A 198 17.37 19.80 12.34
C LEU A 198 16.69 20.63 13.44
N ARG A 199 16.75 20.17 14.70
CA ARG A 199 16.18 20.92 15.84
C ARG A 199 16.89 22.25 16.07
N ALA A 200 18.22 22.30 15.94
CA ALA A 200 18.97 23.55 16.06
C ALA A 200 18.55 24.57 14.99
N ILE A 201 18.35 24.14 13.75
CA ILE A 201 17.84 24.99 12.67
C ILE A 201 16.40 25.44 12.97
N ALA A 202 15.53 24.52 13.38
CA ALA A 202 14.14 24.82 13.73
C ALA A 202 14.04 25.89 14.85
N GLN A 203 14.89 25.78 15.88
CA GLN A 203 14.96 26.76 16.97
C GLN A 203 15.43 28.13 16.47
N THR A 204 16.37 28.14 15.53
CA THR A 204 16.87 29.38 14.92
C THR A 204 15.76 30.06 14.11
N LEU A 205 15.02 29.31 13.29
CA LEU A 205 13.88 29.82 12.50
C LEU A 205 12.82 30.44 13.41
N ARG A 206 12.41 29.74 14.47
CA ARG A 206 11.42 30.25 15.44
C ARG A 206 11.88 31.51 16.16
N SER A 207 13.18 31.64 16.43
CA SER A 207 13.73 32.85 17.07
C SER A 207 13.67 34.08 16.14
N ILE A 208 13.82 33.87 14.83
CA ILE A 208 13.74 34.93 13.81
C ILE A 208 12.29 35.39 13.62
N SER A 209 11.33 34.45 13.57
CA SER A 209 9.91 34.75 13.34
C SER A 209 9.17 35.35 14.53
N ALA A 210 9.76 35.29 15.73
CA ALA A 210 9.20 35.91 16.94
C ALA A 210 9.44 37.44 17.02
N HIS A 211 10.12 38.04 16.03
CA HIS A 211 10.38 39.47 15.90
C HIS A 211 9.62 40.05 14.69
#